data_AF-A0A3M1I527-F1
#
_entry.id   AF-A0A3M1I527-F1
#
_cell.length_a   1.000
_cell.length_b   1.000
_cell.length_c   1.000
_cell.angle_alpha   90.00
_cell.angle_beta   90.00
_cell.angle_gamma   90.00
#
_symmetry.space_group_name_H-M   'P 1'
#
loop_
_entity.id
_entity.type
_entity.pdbx_description
1 polymer ?
#
loop_
_entity_poly.entity_id
_entity_poly.type
_entity_poly.pdbx_seq_one_letter_code
_entity_poly.pdbx_strand_id
1 'polypeptide(L)'
;KLRDKKLMKRLRYVFSFRFQEVYNGLKIQGEVIDLKTGIRFAKFTHSASGRGFLRELALYAADQLEKALPYTAEVIRVKNDKIILNAGKAENYQKGDQISITTFSGETYPAQITKSDFHFSEAELKTPYLLLKIQKGNKVQRISSKRRDSLNSNK
;
A
#
# COMPACT_ATOMS: atom_id res chain seq x y z
N LYS A 1 -25.01 5.81 -10.89
CA LYS A 1 -25.81 4.89 -10.02
C LYS A 1 -25.09 3.54 -9.96
N LEU A 2 -24.29 3.29 -8.91
CA LEU A 2 -23.72 1.97 -8.61
C LEU A 2 -24.81 1.08 -7.99
N ARG A 3 -25.45 0.22 -8.78
CA ARG A 3 -26.66 -0.54 -8.36
C ARG A 3 -26.45 -2.03 -8.12
N ASP A 4 -25.23 -2.53 -8.23
CA ASP A 4 -24.97 -3.96 -8.05
C ASP A 4 -24.40 -4.26 -6.64
N LYS A 5 -25.29 -4.63 -5.72
CA LYS A 5 -24.96 -4.94 -4.31
C LYS A 5 -23.91 -6.06 -4.18
N LYS A 6 -23.80 -6.95 -5.17
CA LYS A 6 -22.82 -8.05 -5.17
C LYS A 6 -21.41 -7.54 -5.51
N LEU A 7 -21.30 -6.55 -6.40
CA LEU A 7 -20.04 -5.90 -6.75
C LEU A 7 -19.50 -5.05 -5.59
N MET A 8 -20.39 -4.34 -4.89
CA MET A 8 -20.06 -3.53 -3.71
C MET A 8 -19.47 -4.35 -2.56
N LYS A 9 -19.87 -5.62 -2.41
CA LYS A 9 -19.28 -6.53 -1.41
C LYS A 9 -17.84 -6.96 -1.72
N ARG A 10 -17.38 -6.79 -2.96
CA ARG A 10 -16.01 -7.17 -3.40
C ARG A 10 -15.06 -5.97 -3.51
N LEU A 11 -15.58 -4.74 -3.51
CA LEU A 11 -14.77 -3.52 -3.57
C LEU A 11 -14.25 -3.18 -2.17
N ARG A 12 -12.93 -3.11 -2.01
CA ARG A 12 -12.28 -2.72 -0.76
C ARG A 12 -11.96 -1.23 -0.69
N TYR A 13 -11.50 -0.66 -1.80
CA TYR A 13 -11.09 0.74 -1.88
C TYR A 13 -11.85 1.46 -2.98
N VAL A 14 -12.17 2.73 -2.75
CA VAL A 14 -12.67 3.66 -3.75
C VAL A 14 -11.68 4.80 -3.92
N PHE A 15 -11.40 5.11 -5.19
CA PHE A 15 -10.64 6.27 -5.60
C PHE A 15 -11.60 7.28 -6.18
N SER A 16 -11.60 8.48 -5.60
CA SER A 16 -12.45 9.59 -6.05
C SER A 16 -11.55 10.73 -6.50
N PHE A 17 -11.83 11.25 -7.69
CA PHE A 17 -11.09 12.36 -8.29
C PHE A 17 -12.04 13.49 -8.66
N ARG A 18 -11.59 14.72 -8.42
CA ARG A 18 -12.19 15.94 -8.94
C ARG A 18 -11.15 16.68 -9.76
N PHE A 19 -11.59 17.19 -10.90
CA PHE A 19 -10.76 17.98 -11.79
C PHE A 19 -11.29 19.41 -11.84
N GLN A 20 -10.38 20.37 -11.85
CA GLN A 20 -10.69 21.78 -11.99
C GLN A 20 -9.77 22.35 -13.06
N GLU A 21 -10.35 22.96 -14.07
CA GLU A 21 -9.58 23.68 -15.09
C GLU A 21 -8.93 24.93 -14.47
N VAL A 22 -7.67 25.17 -14.82
CA VAL A 22 -6.90 26.34 -14.38
C VAL A 22 -6.20 26.95 -15.61
N TYR A 23 -5.63 28.14 -15.48
CA TYR A 23 -4.99 28.82 -16.61
C TYR A 23 -3.92 27.93 -17.27
N ASN A 24 -4.15 27.56 -18.54
CA ASN A 24 -3.28 26.69 -19.34
C ASN A 24 -2.96 25.34 -18.67
N GLY A 25 -3.89 24.76 -17.90
CA GLY A 25 -3.62 23.54 -17.16
C GLY A 25 -4.83 22.95 -16.45
N LEU A 26 -4.55 21.99 -15.58
CA LEU A 26 -5.58 21.28 -14.83
C LEU A 26 -5.10 21.02 -13.39
N LYS A 27 -6.04 21.13 -12.45
CA LYS A 27 -5.84 20.76 -11.05
C LYS A 27 -6.63 19.50 -10.76
N ILE A 28 -5.98 18.52 -10.15
CA ILE A 28 -6.59 17.29 -9.65
C ILE A 28 -6.69 17.34 -8.13
N GLN A 29 -7.80 16.88 -7.59
CA GLN A 29 -7.97 16.58 -6.17
C GLN A 29 -8.42 15.12 -6.06
N GLY A 30 -7.68 14.31 -5.31
CA GLY A 30 -7.97 12.89 -5.15
C GLY A 30 -8.14 12.50 -3.69
N GLU A 31 -8.93 11.47 -3.44
CA GLU A 31 -9.02 10.80 -2.15
C GLU A 31 -9.15 9.28 -2.31
N VAL A 32 -8.60 8.55 -1.34
CA VAL A 32 -8.70 7.08 -1.24
C VAL A 32 -9.45 6.72 0.02
N ILE A 33 -10.52 5.95 -0.11
CA ILE A 33 -11.42 5.57 0.99
C ILE A 33 -11.53 4.05 1.07
N ASP A 34 -11.38 3.51 2.28
CA ASP A 34 -11.76 2.13 2.59
C ASP A 34 -13.29 2.01 2.65
N LEU A 35 -13.89 1.19 1.80
CA LEU A 35 -15.33 0.98 1.87
C LEU A 35 -15.75 0.13 3.07
N LYS A 36 -14.84 -0.68 3.64
CA LYS A 36 -15.15 -1.54 4.78
C LYS A 36 -15.18 -0.74 6.08
N THR A 37 -14.26 0.20 6.25
CA THR A 37 -14.09 0.97 7.50
C THR A 37 -14.57 2.41 7.40
N GLY A 38 -14.77 2.94 6.20
CA GLY A 38 -15.08 4.35 5.96
C GLY A 38 -13.88 5.29 6.17
N ILE A 39 -12.70 4.76 6.51
CA ILE A 39 -11.50 5.55 6.76
C ILE A 39 -10.93 6.08 5.44
N ARG A 40 -10.63 7.38 5.42
CA ARG A 40 -9.90 8.02 4.32
C ARG A 40 -8.40 7.79 4.50
N PHE A 41 -7.81 6.98 3.63
CA PHE A 41 -6.37 6.66 3.68
C PHE A 41 -5.48 7.75 3.12
N ALA A 42 -5.95 8.48 2.11
CA ALA A 42 -5.18 9.56 1.52
C ALA A 42 -6.09 10.64 0.94
N LYS A 43 -5.55 11.86 0.92
CA LYS A 43 -6.09 13.00 0.19
C LYS A 43 -4.91 13.73 -0.45
N PHE A 44 -4.99 14.02 -1.74
CA PHE A 44 -3.93 14.71 -2.47
C PHE A 44 -4.51 15.75 -3.41
N THR A 45 -3.69 16.74 -3.74
CA THR A 45 -4.05 17.81 -4.67
C THR A 45 -2.81 18.23 -5.43
N HIS A 46 -2.93 18.35 -6.74
CA HIS A 46 -1.82 18.75 -7.59
C HIS A 46 -2.33 19.50 -8.81
N SER A 47 -1.52 20.38 -9.38
CA SER A 47 -1.85 21.15 -10.57
C SER A 47 -0.66 21.18 -11.49
N ALA A 48 -0.91 20.97 -12.78
CA ALA A 48 0.10 21.05 -13.82
C ALA A 48 -0.42 21.92 -14.98
N SER A 49 0.49 22.58 -15.69
CA SER A 49 0.20 23.49 -16.80
C SER A 49 1.22 23.34 -17.92
N GLY A 50 0.89 23.87 -19.11
CA GLY A 50 1.76 23.80 -20.29
C GLY A 50 1.70 22.45 -21.02
N ARG A 51 2.59 22.19 -21.96
CA ARG A 51 2.52 20.96 -22.77
C ARG A 51 2.84 19.74 -21.91
N GLY A 52 1.94 18.75 -21.91
CA GLY A 52 2.13 17.50 -21.18
C GLY A 52 1.52 17.46 -19.78
N PHE A 53 0.81 18.51 -19.35
CA PHE A 53 0.18 18.58 -18.01
C PHE A 53 -0.66 17.34 -17.68
N LEU A 54 -1.37 16.77 -18.66
CA LEU A 54 -2.23 15.61 -18.42
C LEU A 54 -1.41 14.35 -18.07
N ARG A 55 -0.26 14.16 -18.73
CA ARG A 55 0.65 13.05 -18.45
C ARG A 55 1.25 13.19 -17.05
N GLU A 56 1.66 14.40 -16.67
CA GLU A 56 2.20 14.69 -15.35
C GLU A 56 1.17 14.40 -14.25
N LEU A 57 -0.07 14.89 -14.41
CA LEU A 57 -1.15 14.63 -13.45
C LEU A 57 -1.51 13.15 -13.36
N ALA A 58 -1.48 12.42 -14.47
CA ALA A 58 -1.74 10.98 -14.49
C ALA A 58 -0.66 10.20 -13.73
N LEU A 59 0.63 10.52 -13.97
CA LEU A 59 1.75 9.91 -13.27
C LEU A 59 1.73 10.23 -11.77
N TYR A 60 1.47 11.50 -11.41
CA TYR A 60 1.30 11.92 -10.03
C TYR A 60 0.16 11.16 -9.35
N ALA A 61 -1.02 11.09 -9.98
CA ALA A 61 -2.16 10.37 -9.42
C ALA A 61 -1.84 8.89 -9.20
N ALA A 62 -1.21 8.22 -10.16
CA ALA A 62 -0.80 6.81 -10.03
C ALA A 62 0.14 6.60 -8.84
N ASP A 63 1.17 7.43 -8.68
CA ASP A 63 2.11 7.38 -7.56
C ASP A 63 1.41 7.59 -6.21
N GLN A 64 0.47 8.54 -6.12
CA GLN A 64 -0.31 8.74 -4.90
C GLN A 64 -1.21 7.55 -4.57
N LEU A 65 -1.82 6.90 -5.59
CA LEU A 65 -2.63 5.71 -5.38
C LEU A 65 -1.79 4.53 -4.88
N GLU A 66 -0.62 4.29 -5.47
CA GLU A 66 0.33 3.27 -5.02
C GLU A 66 0.72 3.46 -3.55
N LYS A 67 1.00 4.71 -3.15
CA LYS A 67 1.39 5.04 -1.77
C LYS A 67 0.23 4.92 -0.78
N ALA A 68 -0.99 5.23 -1.20
CA ALA A 68 -2.16 5.26 -0.34
C ALA A 68 -2.74 3.87 -0.05
N LEU A 69 -2.56 2.92 -0.97
CA LEU A 69 -3.08 1.58 -0.81
C LEU A 69 -2.19 0.76 0.12
N PRO A 70 -2.75 0.14 1.18
CA PRO A 70 -1.98 -0.81 1.95
C PRO A 70 -1.73 -2.04 1.08
N TYR A 71 -0.50 -2.18 0.59
CA TYR A 71 -0.03 -3.41 -0.04
C TYR A 71 -0.34 -4.56 0.92
N THR A 72 -1.22 -5.45 0.46
CA THR A 72 -1.54 -6.67 1.19
C THR A 72 -0.80 -7.80 0.49
N ALA A 73 0.46 -8.00 0.89
CA ALA A 73 1.20 -9.19 0.53
C ALA A 73 0.61 -10.42 1.26
N GLU A 74 1.07 -11.59 0.89
CA GLU A 74 0.67 -12.86 1.46
C GLU A 74 1.89 -13.73 1.72
N VAL A 75 1.80 -14.54 2.77
CA VAL A 75 2.76 -15.60 3.02
C VAL A 75 2.56 -16.69 1.96
N ILE A 76 3.57 -16.93 1.12
CA ILE A 76 3.52 -18.02 0.14
C ILE A 76 4.12 -19.31 0.68
N ARG A 77 5.07 -19.21 1.61
CA ARG A 77 5.74 -20.37 2.21
C ARG A 77 6.35 -19.99 3.56
N VAL A 78 6.38 -20.95 4.47
CA VAL A 78 7.17 -20.91 5.70
C VAL A 78 8.26 -21.97 5.58
N LYS A 79 9.53 -21.63 5.85
CA LYS A 79 10.68 -22.52 5.78
C LYS A 79 11.57 -22.32 7.01
N ASN A 80 11.74 -23.35 7.83
CA ASN A 80 12.55 -23.32 9.05
C ASN A 80 12.17 -22.12 9.91
N ASP A 81 12.95 -21.04 9.84
CA ASP A 81 12.82 -19.83 10.64
C ASP A 81 12.38 -18.60 9.83
N LYS A 82 12.13 -18.79 8.53
CA LYS A 82 11.87 -17.72 7.56
C LYS A 82 10.49 -17.84 6.93
N ILE A 83 9.93 -16.67 6.63
CA ILE A 83 8.63 -16.48 5.99
C ILE A 83 8.89 -15.89 4.60
N ILE A 84 8.36 -16.54 3.56
CA ILE A 84 8.47 -16.06 2.19
C ILE A 84 7.17 -15.37 1.80
N LEU A 85 7.28 -14.18 1.23
CA LEU A 85 6.18 -13.30 0.85
C LEU A 85 6.10 -13.13 -0.66
N ASN A 86 4.90 -12.99 -1.25
CA ASN A 86 4.71 -12.59 -2.65
C ASN A 86 4.82 -11.06 -2.86
N ALA A 87 5.75 -10.43 -2.17
CA ALA A 87 6.06 -9.02 -2.36
C ALA A 87 7.55 -8.81 -2.20
N GLY A 88 8.14 -8.05 -3.11
CA GLY A 88 9.55 -7.71 -3.18
C GLY A 88 9.74 -6.24 -3.53
N LYS A 89 10.84 -5.92 -4.20
CA LYS A 89 11.17 -4.55 -4.61
C LYS A 89 10.11 -3.94 -5.53
N ALA A 90 9.45 -4.73 -6.37
CA ALA A 90 8.40 -4.26 -7.27
C ALA A 90 7.19 -3.68 -6.51
N GLU A 91 6.89 -4.24 -5.34
CA GLU A 91 5.81 -3.79 -4.45
C GLU A 91 6.35 -2.87 -3.32
N ASN A 92 7.57 -2.34 -3.47
CA ASN A 92 8.27 -1.47 -2.52
C ASN A 92 8.60 -2.09 -1.15
N TYR A 93 8.75 -3.41 -1.06
CA TYR A 93 9.23 -4.12 0.13
C TYR A 93 10.77 -4.14 0.13
N GLN A 94 11.40 -3.63 1.19
CA GLN A 94 12.86 -3.50 1.29
C GLN A 94 13.40 -4.19 2.55
N LYS A 95 14.65 -4.65 2.50
CA LYS A 95 15.34 -5.18 3.67
C LYS A 95 15.30 -4.15 4.81
N GLY A 96 14.91 -4.59 5.99
CA GLY A 96 14.76 -3.75 7.18
C GLY A 96 13.35 -3.26 7.44
N ASP A 97 12.44 -3.33 6.46
CA ASP A 97 11.05 -2.91 6.62
C ASP A 97 10.34 -3.72 7.71
N GLN A 98 9.52 -3.01 8.49
CA GLN A 98 8.65 -3.61 9.49
C GLN A 98 7.33 -4.00 8.83
N ILE A 99 6.86 -5.20 9.14
CA ILE A 99 5.62 -5.74 8.59
C ILE A 99 4.78 -6.37 9.71
N SER A 100 3.48 -6.48 9.48
CA SER A 100 2.52 -7.19 10.31
C SER A 100 1.97 -8.36 9.51
N ILE A 101 1.98 -9.55 10.08
CA ILE A 101 1.38 -10.76 9.50
C ILE A 101 0.09 -11.04 10.25
N THR A 102 -1.04 -10.98 9.54
CA THR A 102 -2.37 -11.28 10.06
C THR A 102 -2.78 -12.71 9.72
N THR A 103 -3.03 -13.53 10.74
CA THR A 103 -3.52 -14.90 10.57
C THR A 103 -4.99 -14.93 10.13
N PHE A 104 -5.49 -16.13 9.79
CA PHE A 104 -6.91 -16.31 9.49
C PHE A 104 -7.82 -16.07 10.69
N SER A 105 -7.33 -16.24 11.92
CA SER A 105 -8.04 -15.92 13.16
C SER A 105 -8.07 -14.41 13.45
N GLY A 106 -7.36 -13.59 12.67
CA GLY A 106 -7.27 -12.14 12.86
C GLY A 106 -6.18 -11.69 13.83
N GLU A 107 -5.38 -12.61 14.37
CA GLU A 107 -4.23 -12.25 15.20
C GLU A 107 -3.11 -11.66 14.33
N THR A 108 -2.46 -10.60 14.83
CA THR A 108 -1.37 -9.92 14.13
C THR A 108 -0.02 -10.12 14.81
N TYR A 109 0.99 -10.49 14.03
CA TYR A 109 2.34 -10.75 14.49
C TYR A 109 3.35 -9.83 13.79
N PRO A 110 4.21 -9.10 14.53
CA PRO A 110 5.22 -8.25 13.93
C PRO A 110 6.39 -9.08 13.38
N ALA A 111 6.81 -8.73 12.16
CA ALA A 111 7.97 -9.31 11.48
C ALA A 111 8.82 -8.21 10.82
N GLN A 112 10.01 -8.59 10.38
CA GLN A 112 10.92 -7.71 9.64
C GLN A 112 11.41 -8.42 8.38
N ILE A 113 11.51 -7.66 7.28
CA ILE A 113 12.09 -8.16 6.03
C ILE A 113 13.60 -8.30 6.18
N THR A 114 14.12 -9.51 5.98
CA THR A 114 15.56 -9.80 6.07
C THR A 114 16.24 -9.83 4.70
N LYS A 115 15.49 -10.15 3.64
CA LYS A 115 15.93 -10.08 2.24
C LYS A 115 14.76 -9.70 1.34
N SER A 116 15.02 -8.91 0.29
CA SER A 116 14.02 -8.56 -0.74
C SER A 116 14.62 -8.74 -2.14
N ASP A 117 14.02 -9.65 -2.91
CA ASP A 117 14.25 -9.86 -4.34
C ASP A 117 13.18 -9.08 -5.15
N PHE A 118 13.07 -9.25 -6.47
CA PHE A 118 12.19 -8.39 -7.28
C PHE A 118 10.69 -8.58 -6.97
N HIS A 119 10.21 -9.82 -6.90
CA HIS A 119 8.80 -10.17 -6.62
C HIS A 119 8.58 -10.90 -5.27
N PHE A 120 9.65 -11.21 -4.55
CA PHE A 120 9.58 -12.01 -3.33
C PHE A 120 10.48 -11.42 -2.24
N SER A 121 10.06 -11.60 -0.98
CA SER A 121 10.86 -11.22 0.17
C SER A 121 10.91 -12.35 1.20
N GLU A 122 12.01 -12.41 1.92
CA GLU A 122 12.16 -13.20 3.13
C GLU A 122 11.94 -12.28 4.34
N ALA A 123 11.19 -12.76 5.31
CA ALA A 123 10.94 -12.08 6.56
C ALA A 123 11.09 -13.02 7.76
N GLU A 124 11.42 -12.45 8.91
CA GLU A 124 11.54 -13.15 10.18
C GLU A 124 10.64 -12.48 11.21
N LEU A 125 9.98 -13.28 12.06
CA LEU A 125 9.19 -12.75 13.16
C LEU A 125 10.10 -12.14 14.22
N LYS A 126 9.65 -11.05 14.85
CA LYS A 126 10.34 -10.52 16.04
C LYS A 126 10.34 -11.52 17.19
N THR A 127 9.37 -12.43 17.20
CA THR A 127 9.18 -13.43 18.24
C THR A 127 9.17 -14.81 17.57
N PRO A 128 10.34 -15.49 17.45
CA PRO A 128 10.49 -16.67 16.60
C PRO A 128 9.55 -17.84 16.91
N TYR A 129 9.25 -18.09 18.19
CA TYR A 129 8.37 -19.21 18.58
C TYR A 129 6.91 -19.05 18.11
N LEU A 130 6.51 -17.86 17.66
CA LEU A 130 5.17 -17.64 17.09
C LEU A 130 5.08 -18.06 15.62
N LEU A 131 6.16 -18.54 15.01
CA LEU A 131 6.18 -18.99 13.61
C LEU A 131 5.21 -20.14 13.35
N LEU A 132 4.96 -20.98 14.36
CA LEU A 132 3.98 -22.07 14.35
C LEU A 132 2.56 -21.60 14.04
N LYS A 133 2.26 -20.33 14.31
CA LYS A 133 0.95 -19.72 14.04
C LYS A 133 0.83 -19.16 12.62
N ILE A 134 1.94 -19.07 11.88
CA ILE A 134 1.97 -18.49 10.55
C ILE A 134 1.79 -19.58 9.50
N GLN A 135 0.89 -19.33 8.55
CA GLN A 135 0.54 -20.26 7.49
C GLN A 135 0.52 -19.57 6.13
N LYS A 136 0.64 -20.38 5.07
CA LYS A 136 0.44 -19.90 3.69
C LYS A 136 -0.93 -19.22 3.57
N GLY A 137 -0.97 -18.07 2.90
CA GLY A 137 -2.17 -17.25 2.69
C GLY A 137 -2.47 -16.25 3.81
N ASN A 138 -1.72 -16.27 4.92
CA ASN A 138 -1.79 -15.19 5.91
C ASN A 138 -1.42 -13.86 5.26
N LYS A 139 -2.14 -12.80 5.62
CA LYS A 139 -1.99 -11.48 5.00
C LYS A 139 -0.84 -10.73 5.63
N VAL A 140 -0.13 -9.97 4.83
CA VAL A 140 1.04 -9.20 5.27
C VAL A 140 0.86 -7.75 4.86
N GLN A 141 1.04 -6.87 5.83
CA GLN A 141 0.96 -5.43 5.63
C GLN A 141 2.23 -4.78 6.13
N ARG A 142 2.72 -3.78 5.40
CA ARG A 142 3.85 -2.96 5.87
C ARG A 142 3.39 -2.08 7.02
N ILE A 143 4.06 -2.18 8.16
CA ILE A 143 3.90 -1.25 9.29
C ILE A 143 4.87 -0.12 8.96
N SER A 144 4.35 1.06 8.58
CA SER A 144 5.10 2.15 7.95
C SER A 144 6.56 2.26 8.39
N SER A 145 7.48 2.25 7.41
CA SER A 145 8.79 2.85 7.61
C SER A 145 8.57 4.34 7.88
N LYS A 146 9.24 4.92 8.88
CA LYS A 146 9.25 6.37 9.17
C LYS A 146 8.94 7.20 7.91
N ARG A 147 7.86 7.99 7.98
CA ARG A 147 7.55 9.08 7.03
C ARG A 147 8.85 9.74 6.58
N ARG A 148 9.16 9.71 5.28
CA ARG A 148 10.10 10.66 4.66
C ARG A 148 9.42 12.03 4.53
N ASP A 149 8.86 12.55 5.63
CA ASP A 149 8.24 13.88 5.69
C ASP A 149 9.21 14.91 6.30
N SER A 150 10.51 14.74 6.09
CA SER A 150 11.53 15.71 6.51
C SER A 150 12.49 15.99 5.37
N LEU A 151 11.98 16.53 4.27
CA LEU A 151 12.74 17.21 3.21
C LEU A 151 11.75 17.92 2.29
N ASN A 152 11.22 19.06 2.78
CA ASN A 152 10.85 20.26 2.00
C ASN A 152 10.06 21.27 2.87
N SER A 153 10.51 21.49 4.11
CA SER A 153 10.23 22.73 4.85
C SER A 153 11.55 23.44 5.10
N ASN A 154 12.18 23.90 4.03
CA ASN A 154 13.19 24.96 4.00
C ASN A 154 13.56 25.22 2.55
N LYS A 155 12.79 26.10 1.91
CA LYS A 155 13.24 27.18 1.03
C LYS A 155 12.04 28.01 0.61
#